data_AF-A0A6M0HTU4-F1
#
_entry.id   AF-A0A6M0HTU4-F1
#
_cell.length_a   1.000
_cell.length_b   1.000
_cell.length_c   1.000
_cell.angle_alpha   90.00
_cell.angle_beta   90.00
_cell.angle_gamma   90.00
#
_symmetry.space_group_name_H-M   'P 1'
#
loop_
_entity.id
_entity.type
_entity.pdbx_description
1 polymer ?
#
loop_
_entity_poly.entity_id
_entity_poly.type
_entity_poly.pdbx_seq_one_letter_code
_entity_poly.pdbx_strand_id
1 'polypeptide(L)'
;MNDLRHLLSSLVKAALMGDDHASVRWREEARRDHARIMADPAAVQSLKIDGMWTLAVADAEAPEFREAEGQVGFGFPALCPFTLPEITDPDFDIDAGVERIRKSASTG
;
A
#
# COMPACT_ATOMS: atom_id res chain seq x y z
N MET A 1 0.54 2.79 -14.43
CA MET A 1 0.00 2.28 -13.16
C MET A 1 -1.09 3.25 -12.70
N ASN A 2 -2.23 2.77 -12.20
CA ASN A 2 -3.31 3.65 -11.72
C ASN A 2 -3.05 4.08 -10.26
N ASP A 3 -3.57 5.24 -9.85
CA ASP A 3 -3.31 5.86 -8.54
C ASP A 3 -3.66 4.93 -7.37
N LEU A 4 -4.76 4.16 -7.43
CA LEU A 4 -5.12 3.21 -6.38
C LEU A 4 -4.09 2.07 -6.22
N ARG A 5 -3.58 1.54 -7.33
CA ARG A 5 -2.56 0.48 -7.30
C ARG A 5 -1.24 1.03 -6.77
N HIS A 6 -0.88 2.26 -7.16
CA HIS A 6 0.34 2.89 -6.66
C HIS A 6 0.25 3.22 -5.17
N LEU A 7 -0.89 3.75 -4.72
CA LEU A 7 -1.18 3.96 -3.30
C LEU A 7 -0.98 2.68 -2.49
N LEU A 8 -1.64 1.59 -2.90
CA LEU A 8 -1.51 0.29 -2.25
C LEU A 8 -0.06 -0.21 -2.26
N SER A 9 0.66 -0.06 -3.38
CA SER A 9 2.05 -0.51 -3.49
C SER A 9 2.97 0.30 -2.56
N SER A 10 2.76 1.61 -2.48
CA SER A 10 3.48 2.50 -1.56
C SER A 10 3.22 2.14 -0.10
N LEU A 11 1.99 1.80 0.28
CA LEU A 11 1.67 1.33 1.63
C LEU A 11 2.36 0.00 1.96
N VAL A 12 2.37 -0.96 1.02
CA VAL A 12 3.04 -2.25 1.18
C VAL A 12 4.55 -2.06 1.32
N LYS A 13 5.17 -1.26 0.45
CA LYS A 13 6.60 -0.94 0.51
C LYS A 13 6.94 -0.28 1.84
N ALA A 14 6.18 0.72 2.28
CA ALA A 14 6.37 1.36 3.58
C ALA A 14 6.33 0.36 4.74
N ALA A 15 5.46 -0.65 4.67
CA ALA A 15 5.35 -1.69 5.70
C ALA A 15 6.55 -2.65 5.72
N LEU A 16 7.12 -2.97 4.55
CA LEU A 16 8.24 -3.91 4.36
C LEU A 16 9.63 -3.32 4.65
N MET A 17 9.80 -2.01 4.49
CA MET A 17 11.11 -1.38 4.73
C MET A 17 11.53 -1.56 6.20
N GLY A 18 12.73 -2.13 6.39
CA GLY A 18 13.36 -2.22 7.71
C GLY A 18 14.09 -0.94 8.13
N ASP A 19 14.34 -0.04 7.18
CA ASP A 19 14.90 1.29 7.38
C ASP A 19 13.78 2.34 7.48
N ASP A 20 13.82 3.15 8.54
CA ASP A 20 12.79 4.16 8.81
C ASP A 20 12.76 5.26 7.74
N HIS A 21 13.90 5.64 7.15
CA HIS A 21 13.94 6.66 6.10
C HIS A 21 13.29 6.19 4.81
N ALA A 22 13.58 4.95 4.39
CA ALA A 22 12.92 4.31 3.24
C ALA A 22 11.42 4.16 3.49
N SER A 23 11.03 3.77 4.70
CA SER A 23 9.62 3.68 5.11
C SER A 23 8.91 5.05 5.03
N VAL A 24 9.54 6.14 5.50
CA VAL A 24 9.00 7.50 5.41
C VAL A 24 8.78 7.94 3.96
N ARG A 25 9.74 7.70 3.05
CA ARG A 25 9.58 8.02 1.63
C ARG A 25 8.31 7.40 1.05
N TRP A 26 8.08 6.12 1.29
CA TRP A 26 6.91 5.44 0.73
C TRP A 26 5.59 5.92 1.35
N ARG A 27 5.59 6.33 2.62
CA ARG A 27 4.42 7.00 3.22
C ARG A 27 4.13 8.36 2.57
N GLU A 28 5.16 9.12 2.21
CA GLU A 28 4.97 10.38 1.47
C GLU A 28 4.41 10.14 0.06
N GLU A 29 4.88 9.13 -0.65
CA GLU A 29 4.33 8.73 -1.95
C GLU A 29 2.86 8.33 -1.83
N ALA A 30 2.51 7.52 -0.82
CA ALA A 30 1.14 7.14 -0.53
C ALA A 30 0.25 8.38 -0.26
N ARG A 31 0.73 9.38 0.50
CA ARG A 31 -0.01 10.64 0.69
C ARG A 31 -0.26 11.39 -0.63
N ARG A 32 0.72 11.39 -1.54
CA ARG A 32 0.58 12.03 -2.87
C ARG A 32 -0.41 11.30 -3.77
N ASP A 33 -0.40 9.97 -3.76
CA ASP A 33 -1.39 9.17 -4.49
C ASP A 33 -2.80 9.39 -3.93
N HIS A 34 -2.94 9.39 -2.60
CA HIS A 34 -4.22 9.64 -1.95
C HIS A 34 -4.78 11.02 -2.31
N ALA A 35 -3.95 12.06 -2.30
CA ALA A 35 -4.35 13.40 -2.73
C ALA A 35 -4.81 13.45 -4.20
N ARG A 36 -4.18 12.68 -5.09
CA ARG A 36 -4.61 12.55 -6.49
C ARG A 36 -5.97 11.86 -6.61
N ILE A 37 -6.20 10.80 -5.86
CA ILE A 37 -7.50 10.13 -5.81
C ILE A 37 -8.57 11.07 -5.26
N MET A 38 -8.25 11.90 -4.27
CA MET A 38 -9.20 12.90 -3.74
C MET A 38 -9.52 14.01 -4.74
N ALA A 39 -8.60 14.31 -5.66
CA ALA A 39 -8.86 15.26 -6.74
C ALA A 39 -9.76 14.68 -7.84
N ASP A 40 -9.75 13.36 -8.04
CA ASP A 40 -10.67 12.66 -8.95
C ASP A 40 -11.12 11.28 -8.41
N PRO A 41 -12.09 11.26 -7.47
CA PRO A 41 -12.56 10.01 -6.87
C PRO A 41 -13.27 9.10 -7.88
N ALA A 42 -13.79 9.64 -8.98
CA ALA A 42 -14.49 8.85 -10.00
C ALA A 42 -13.56 7.88 -10.72
N ALA A 43 -12.27 8.22 -10.82
CA ALA A 43 -11.26 7.37 -11.45
C ALA A 43 -11.07 6.00 -10.77
N VAL A 44 -11.45 5.86 -9.49
CA VAL A 44 -11.24 4.62 -8.72
C VAL A 44 -12.52 3.85 -8.38
N GLN A 45 -13.70 4.43 -8.58
CA GLN A 45 -14.99 3.84 -8.15
C GLN A 45 -15.33 2.50 -8.82
N SER A 46 -14.87 2.27 -10.06
CA SER A 46 -15.15 1.04 -10.81
C SER A 46 -14.15 -0.08 -10.55
N LEU A 47 -13.08 0.19 -9.78
CA LEU A 47 -11.96 -0.72 -9.61
C LEU A 47 -12.27 -1.79 -8.56
N LYS A 48 -11.77 -3.00 -8.79
CA LYS A 48 -11.84 -4.10 -7.83
C LYS A 48 -10.62 -4.04 -6.92
N ILE A 49 -10.83 -3.69 -5.65
CA ILE A 49 -9.75 -3.45 -4.70
C ILE A 49 -8.86 -4.69 -4.50
N ASP A 50 -9.41 -5.89 -4.42
CA ASP A 50 -8.60 -7.12 -4.26
C ASP A 50 -7.72 -7.42 -5.49
N GLY A 51 -8.21 -7.08 -6.68
CA GLY A 51 -7.41 -7.15 -7.91
C GLY A 51 -6.27 -6.14 -7.90
N MET A 52 -6.52 -4.92 -7.42
CA MET A 52 -5.49 -3.90 -7.28
C MET A 52 -4.48 -4.23 -6.19
N TRP A 53 -4.93 -4.86 -5.09
CA TRP A 53 -4.10 -5.34 -4.01
C TRP A 53 -3.09 -6.39 -4.50
N THR A 54 -3.56 -7.44 -5.17
CA THR A 54 -2.69 -8.48 -5.73
C THR A 54 -1.59 -7.89 -6.62
N LEU A 55 -1.96 -6.93 -7.47
CA LEU A 55 -1.02 -6.27 -8.37
C LEU A 55 -0.04 -5.34 -7.63
N ALA A 56 -0.51 -4.65 -6.59
CA ALA A 56 0.29 -3.74 -5.77
C ALA A 56 1.32 -4.47 -4.91
N VAL A 57 0.96 -5.64 -4.35
CA VAL A 57 1.88 -6.52 -3.63
C VAL A 57 2.97 -7.02 -4.58
N ALA A 58 2.59 -7.49 -5.78
CA ALA A 58 3.57 -7.93 -6.77
C ALA A 58 4.55 -6.81 -7.19
N ASP A 59 4.09 -5.56 -7.29
CA ASP A 59 4.97 -4.41 -7.55
C ASP A 59 5.88 -4.07 -6.35
N ALA A 60 5.41 -4.32 -5.13
CA ALA A 60 6.17 -4.06 -3.92
C ALA A 60 7.28 -5.10 -3.71
N GLU A 61 7.02 -6.35 -4.05
CA GLU A 61 7.96 -7.48 -3.97
C GLU A 61 8.89 -7.58 -5.20
N ALA A 62 8.87 -6.56 -6.07
CA ALA A 62 9.73 -6.52 -7.24
C ALA A 62 11.21 -6.67 -6.82
N PRO A 63 12.03 -7.42 -7.59
CA PRO A 63 13.38 -7.79 -7.16
C PRO A 63 14.31 -6.60 -6.89
N GLU A 64 13.98 -5.42 -7.41
CA GLU A 64 14.69 -4.17 -7.13
C GLU A 64 14.57 -3.67 -5.68
N PHE A 65 13.57 -4.13 -4.93
CA PHE A 65 13.34 -3.74 -3.52
C PHE A 65 13.89 -4.75 -2.51
N ARG A 66 14.23 -5.97 -2.93
CA ARG A 66 14.65 -7.08 -2.04
C ARG A 66 15.84 -6.79 -1.14
N GLU A 67 16.79 -5.97 -1.58
CA GLU A 67 17.97 -5.62 -0.78
C GLU A 67 17.63 -4.59 0.33
N ALA A 68 16.55 -3.82 0.14
CA ALA A 68 16.05 -2.84 1.10
C ALA A 68 14.94 -3.39 2.00
N GLU A 69 14.31 -4.50 1.61
CA GLU A 69 13.38 -5.25 2.44
C GLU A 69 14.13 -5.83 3.66
N GLY A 70 13.88 -5.24 4.83
CA GLY A 70 14.50 -5.69 6.08
C GLY A 70 13.80 -6.89 6.70
N GLN A 71 12.74 -7.40 6.07
CA GLN A 71 11.85 -8.42 6.63
C GLN A 71 11.75 -9.63 5.71
N VAL A 72 12.56 -10.65 6.01
CA VAL A 72 12.49 -11.96 5.36
C VAL A 72 11.32 -12.74 5.94
N GLY A 73 10.33 -13.11 5.11
CA GLY A 73 9.28 -14.08 5.49
C GLY A 73 7.84 -13.53 5.64
N PHE A 74 7.55 -12.34 5.14
CA PHE A 74 6.18 -11.80 5.16
C PHE A 74 5.26 -12.54 4.18
N GLY A 75 4.12 -13.02 4.66
CA GLY A 75 3.04 -13.55 3.84
C GLY A 75 1.90 -12.54 3.79
N PHE A 76 1.67 -11.90 2.64
CA PHE A 76 0.56 -10.98 2.50
C PHE A 76 -0.79 -11.72 2.45
N PRO A 77 -1.85 -11.14 3.03
CA PRO A 77 -3.19 -11.70 2.90
C PRO A 77 -3.61 -11.72 1.42
N ALA A 78 -4.36 -12.76 1.03
CA ALA A 78 -4.89 -12.88 -0.33
C ALA A 78 -5.91 -11.78 -0.67
N LEU A 79 -6.57 -11.22 0.35
CA LEU A 79 -7.54 -10.13 0.22
C LEU A 79 -6.94 -8.83 0.75
N CYS A 80 -7.40 -7.71 0.19
CA CYS A 80 -6.97 -6.40 0.66
C CYS A 80 -7.41 -6.20 2.12
N PRO A 81 -6.55 -5.73 3.02
CA PRO A 81 -6.92 -5.42 4.40
C PRO A 81 -7.77 -4.14 4.53
N PHE A 82 -8.06 -3.47 3.41
CA PHE A 82 -8.89 -2.27 3.34
C PHE A 82 -10.05 -2.48 2.39
N THR A 83 -11.13 -1.75 2.64
CA THR A 83 -12.24 -1.62 1.67
C THR A 83 -11.99 -0.43 0.75
N LEU A 84 -12.62 -0.42 -0.44
CA LEU A 84 -12.49 0.72 -1.35
C LEU A 84 -12.98 2.04 -0.70
N PRO A 85 -14.13 2.09 -0.02
CA PRO A 85 -14.56 3.30 0.68
C PRO A 85 -13.57 3.78 1.74
N GLU A 86 -12.95 2.85 2.49
CA GLU A 86 -11.99 3.17 3.55
C GLU A 86 -10.71 3.81 3.01
N ILE A 87 -10.12 3.24 1.94
CA ILE A 87 -8.85 3.75 1.39
C ILE A 87 -9.03 5.01 0.53
N THR A 88 -10.27 5.33 0.15
CA THR A 88 -10.64 6.57 -0.55
C THR A 88 -11.32 7.57 0.37
N ASP A 89 -11.28 7.35 1.68
CA ASP A 89 -11.81 8.30 2.65
C ASP A 89 -10.85 9.50 2.76
N PRO A 90 -11.32 10.75 2.69
CA PRO A 90 -10.46 11.93 2.77
C PRO A 90 -9.64 11.98 4.07
N ASP A 91 -10.12 11.35 5.14
CA ASP A 91 -9.47 11.26 6.45
C ASP A 91 -8.69 9.95 6.63
N PHE A 92 -8.42 9.20 5.55
CA PHE A 92 -7.62 7.97 5.62
C PHE A 92 -6.22 8.23 6.18
N ASP A 93 -5.92 7.61 7.33
CA ASP A 93 -4.63 7.69 7.99
C ASP A 93 -3.62 6.71 7.35
N ILE A 94 -2.71 7.27 6.56
CA ILE A 94 -1.64 6.53 5.86
C ILE A 94 -0.73 5.78 6.84
N ASP A 95 -0.39 6.40 7.97
CA ASP A 95 0.53 5.78 8.95
C ASP A 95 -0.16 4.59 9.63
N ALA A 96 -1.43 4.75 10.02
CA ALA A 96 -2.24 3.65 10.55
C ALA A 96 -2.45 2.54 9.51
N GLY A 97 -2.62 2.88 8.24
CA GLY A 97 -2.71 1.93 7.13
C GLY A 97 -1.46 1.07 7.00
N VAL A 98 -0.27 1.68 7.04
CA VAL A 98 1.00 0.94 7.00
C VAL A 98 1.11 -0.03 8.17
N GLU A 99 0.79 0.40 9.38
CA GLU A 99 0.84 -0.49 10.56
C GLU A 99 -0.20 -1.63 10.49
N ARG A 100 -1.37 -1.40 9.88
CA ARG A 100 -2.35 -2.47 9.63
C ARG A 100 -1.76 -3.52 8.68
N ILE A 101 -1.15 -3.12 7.57
CA ILE A 101 -0.50 -4.06 6.63
C ILE A 101 0.60 -4.85 7.35
N ARG A 102 1.47 -4.16 8.10
CA ARG A 102 2.57 -4.81 8.83
C ARG A 102 2.04 -5.89 9.78
N LYS A 103 0.97 -5.60 10.54
CA LYS A 103 0.32 -6.57 11.42
C LYS A 103 -0.28 -7.73 10.64
N SER A 104 -1.01 -7.46 9.56
CA SER A 104 -1.65 -8.50 8.73
C SER A 104 -0.65 -9.45 8.08
N ALA A 105 0.54 -8.97 7.73
CA ALA A 105 1.55 -9.79 7.08
C ALA A 105 2.53 -10.46 8.06
N SER A 106 2.55 -10.04 9.33
CA SER A 106 3.26 -10.73 10.43
C SER A 106 2.50 -11.95 10.97
N THR A 107 1.25 -12.16 10.60
CA THR A 107 0.40 -13.27 11.05
C THR A 107 0.38 -14.47 10.09
N GLY A 108 1.28 -14.49 9.10
CA GLY A 108 1.47 -15.59 8.13
C GLY A 108 2.23 -16.78 8.68
#